data_AF-A0A2N3G1Y2-F1
#
_entry.id   AF-A0A2N3G1Y2-F1
#
_cell.length_a   1.000
_cell.length_b   1.000
_cell.length_c   1.000
_cell.angle_alpha   90.00
_cell.angle_beta   90.00
_cell.angle_gamma   90.00
#
_symmetry.space_group_name_H-M   'P 1'
#
loop_
_entity.id
_entity.type
_entity.pdbx_description
1 polymer ?
#
loop_
_entity_poly.entity_id
_entity_poly.type
_entity_poly.pdbx_seq_one_letter_code
_entity_poly.pdbx_strand_id
1 'polypeptide(L)'
;MDVGVLTVVCLLLGVLAIRAGARALSKRNESEGRAGRAWWAVVVMVAGLTAWFVEASHQQRQFLTSDALSVLTENPDARANCKRFTESLLDTSQFDGFVYWDNLGVAHFKGHICKDLAAYARGGQANPTLDQVAAVVLVAHESQHMLNIRSESVAECNAVQDAHKVAMHLGATMEQALALQARYFVEIYPHQRSEYVSRECREGGSLDIYPDRTEFP
;
A
#
# COMPACT_ATOMS: atom_id res chain seq x y z
N MET A 1 14.48 7.21 4.42
CA MET A 1 14.05 5.95 5.03
C MET A 1 13.59 6.27 6.42
N ASP A 2 12.29 6.18 6.70
CA ASP A 2 11.79 6.30 8.07
C ASP A 2 12.07 4.98 8.80
N VAL A 3 13.12 4.99 9.63
CA VAL A 3 13.45 3.86 10.49
C VAL A 3 12.39 3.83 11.59
N GLY A 4 11.42 2.91 11.46
CA GLY A 4 10.37 2.75 12.45
C GLY A 4 10.94 2.47 13.84
N VAL A 5 10.28 2.98 14.88
CA VAL A 5 10.66 2.73 16.29
C VAL A 5 10.83 1.23 16.55
N LEU A 6 10.02 0.38 15.91
CA LEU A 6 10.12 -1.07 16.00
C LEU A 6 11.46 -1.61 15.47
N THR A 7 11.99 -1.04 14.38
CA THR A 7 13.30 -1.42 13.83
C THR A 7 14.42 -1.12 14.82
N VAL A 8 14.39 0.05 15.47
CA VAL A 8 15.35 0.43 16.50
C VAL A 8 15.26 -0.50 17.71
N VAL A 9 14.05 -0.75 18.20
CA VAL A 9 13.80 -1.65 19.34
C VAL A 9 14.29 -3.07 19.04
N CYS A 10 14.04 -3.59 17.84
CA CYS A 10 14.45 -4.95 17.47
C CYS A 10 15.96 -5.07 17.25
N LEU A 11 16.62 -4.04 16.71
CA LEU A 11 18.08 -3.98 16.66
C LEU A 11 18.69 -3.98 18.07
N LEU A 12 18.16 -3.17 18.98
CA LEU A 12 18.62 -3.10 20.37
C LEU A 12 18.45 -4.45 21.08
N LEU A 13 17.28 -5.08 20.97
CA LEU A 13 17.03 -6.40 21.54
C LEU A 13 17.94 -7.47 20.93
N GLY A 14 18.14 -7.44 19.60
CA GLY A 14 19.06 -8.33 18.91
C GLY A 14 20.50 -8.21 19.43
N VAL A 15 21.01 -6.98 19.60
CA VAL A 15 22.34 -6.72 20.17
C VAL A 15 22.45 -7.22 21.61
N LEU A 16 21.42 -7.01 22.42
CA LEU A 16 21.39 -7.49 23.81
C LEU A 16 21.39 -9.03 23.87
N ALA A 17 20.68 -9.71 22.97
CA ALA A 17 20.70 -11.17 22.91
C ALA A 17 22.02 -11.74 22.41
N ILE A 18 22.65 -11.12 21.41
CA ILE A 18 24.00 -11.51 20.96
C ILE A 18 24.98 -11.37 22.11
N ARG A 19 24.94 -10.27 22.86
CA ARG A 19 25.78 -10.06 24.05
C ARG A 19 25.50 -11.10 25.15
N ALA A 20 24.24 -11.43 25.40
CA ALA A 20 23.86 -12.46 26.36
C ALA A 20 24.33 -13.85 25.94
N GLY A 21 24.17 -14.21 24.66
CA GLY A 21 24.63 -15.46 24.07
C GLY A 21 26.16 -15.59 24.12
N ALA A 22 26.89 -14.54 23.73
CA ALA A 22 28.35 -14.52 23.80
C ALA A 22 28.87 -14.70 25.24
N ARG A 23 28.24 -14.04 26.21
CA ARG A 23 28.56 -14.23 27.65
C ARG A 23 28.24 -15.66 28.11
N ALA A 24 27.12 -16.24 27.67
CA ALA A 24 26.74 -17.61 28.02
C ALA A 24 27.71 -18.65 27.46
N LEU A 25 28.21 -18.45 26.24
CA LEU A 25 29.21 -19.31 25.60
C LEU A 25 30.60 -19.19 26.25
N SER A 26 30.94 -17.99 26.76
CA SER A 26 32.20 -17.77 27.48
C SER A 26 32.25 -18.45 28.86
N LYS A 27 31.10 -18.61 29.54
CA LYS A 27 30.98 -19.29 30.84
C LYS A 27 30.70 -20.78 30.65
N ARG A 28 31.76 -21.56 30.37
CA ARG A 28 31.68 -23.01 30.06
C ARG A 28 31.30 -23.95 31.23
N ASN A 29 31.32 -23.50 32.49
CA ASN A 29 31.28 -24.40 33.66
C ASN A 29 29.99 -24.42 34.51
N GLU A 30 28.93 -23.68 34.16
CA GLU A 30 27.66 -23.74 34.91
C GLU A 30 26.58 -24.41 34.03
N SER A 31 26.31 -25.69 34.29
CA SER A 31 25.26 -26.48 33.64
C SER A 31 23.86 -25.99 34.01
N GLU A 32 23.69 -25.45 35.21
CA GLU A 32 22.47 -24.78 35.67
C GLU A 32 22.31 -23.43 34.95
N GLY A 33 21.31 -23.32 34.07
CA GLY A 33 21.00 -22.10 33.32
C GLY A 33 21.46 -22.07 31.86
N ARG A 34 22.21 -23.09 31.37
CA ARG A 34 22.60 -23.18 29.95
C ARG A 34 21.40 -23.36 29.02
N ALA A 35 20.42 -24.17 29.44
CA ALA A 35 19.17 -24.37 28.72
C ALA A 35 18.33 -23.08 28.64
N GLY A 36 18.20 -22.35 29.76
CA GLY A 36 17.46 -21.09 29.80
C GLY A 36 18.10 -20.00 28.93
N ARG A 37 19.44 -19.87 28.95
CA ARG A 37 20.16 -18.91 28.10
C ARG A 37 20.05 -19.23 26.61
N ALA A 38 20.07 -20.52 26.24
CA ALA A 38 19.86 -20.95 24.86
C ALA A 38 18.43 -20.64 24.39
N TRP A 39 17.41 -20.90 25.22
CA TRP A 39 16.02 -20.53 24.94
C TRP A 39 15.84 -19.03 24.72
N TRP A 40 16.41 -18.19 25.58
CA TRP A 40 16.36 -16.74 25.41
C TRP A 40 17.02 -16.26 24.11
N ALA A 41 18.15 -16.85 23.73
CA ALA A 41 18.81 -16.52 22.46
C ALA A 41 17.93 -16.87 21.25
N VAL A 42 17.26 -18.03 21.28
CA VAL A 42 16.29 -18.42 20.24
C VAL A 42 15.12 -17.46 20.18
N VAL A 43 14.51 -17.13 21.33
CA VAL A 43 13.37 -16.20 21.40
C VAL A 43 13.72 -14.85 20.79
N VAL A 44 14.88 -14.29 21.12
CA VAL A 44 15.26 -12.98 20.59
C VAL A 44 15.66 -13.05 19.11
N MET A 45 16.29 -14.14 18.67
CA MET A 45 16.56 -14.34 17.24
C MET A 45 15.25 -14.38 16.45
N VAL A 46 14.27 -15.16 16.90
CA VAL A 46 12.94 -15.24 16.26
C VAL A 46 12.27 -13.87 16.27
N ALA A 47 12.26 -13.16 17.42
CA ALA A 47 11.68 -11.81 17.51
C ALA A 47 12.38 -10.78 16.59
N GLY A 48 13.69 -10.89 16.44
CA GLY A 48 14.46 -10.05 15.52
C GLY A 48 14.12 -10.34 14.06
N LEU A 49 14.03 -11.61 13.67
CA LEU A 49 13.67 -12.03 12.31
C LEU A 49 12.24 -11.63 11.95
N THR A 50 11.29 -11.81 12.86
CA THR A 50 9.89 -11.41 12.62
C THR A 50 9.75 -9.91 12.46
N ALA A 51 10.41 -9.12 13.31
CA ALA A 51 10.38 -7.67 13.19
C ALA A 51 11.06 -7.16 11.92
N TRP A 52 12.19 -7.76 11.54
CA TRP A 52 12.83 -7.47 10.27
C TRP A 52 11.91 -7.78 9.08
N PHE A 53 11.25 -8.93 9.08
CA PHE A 53 10.30 -9.31 8.04
C PHE A 53 9.12 -8.33 7.94
N VAL A 54 8.57 -7.88 9.07
CA VAL A 54 7.48 -6.90 9.12
C VAL A 54 7.94 -5.56 8.55
N GLU A 55 9.12 -5.08 8.93
CA GLU A 55 9.67 -3.83 8.43
C GLU A 55 9.98 -3.90 6.93
N ALA A 56 10.66 -4.96 6.49
CA ALA A 56 10.96 -5.19 5.08
C ALA A 56 9.67 -5.25 4.25
N SER A 57 8.64 -5.94 4.74
CA SER A 57 7.33 -6.01 4.08
C SER A 57 6.63 -4.66 4.02
N HIS A 58 6.81 -3.79 5.03
CA HIS A 58 6.27 -2.44 5.02
C HIS A 58 7.02 -1.55 4.02
N GLN A 59 8.36 -1.56 4.01
CA GLN A 59 9.16 -0.81 3.06
C GLN A 59 8.90 -1.25 1.61
N GLN A 60 8.75 -2.56 1.37
CA GLN A 60 8.37 -3.10 0.06
C GLN A 60 7.02 -2.53 -0.41
N ARG A 61 6.02 -2.48 0.48
CA ARG A 61 4.70 -1.93 0.19
C ARG A 61 4.74 -0.42 -0.08
N GLN A 62 5.52 0.31 0.72
CA GLN A 62 5.74 1.74 0.52
C GLN A 62 6.33 2.02 -0.86
N PHE A 63 7.38 1.27 -1.23
CA PHE A 63 8.06 1.41 -2.52
C PHE A 63 7.11 1.10 -3.67
N LEU A 64 6.46 -0.07 -3.64
CA LEU A 64 5.55 -0.50 -4.70
C LEU A 64 4.36 0.47 -4.89
N THR A 65 3.81 1.00 -3.81
CA THR A 65 2.70 1.96 -3.89
C THR A 65 3.18 3.33 -4.41
N SER A 66 4.37 3.78 -3.98
CA SER A 66 4.97 5.02 -4.49
C SER A 66 5.28 4.94 -5.99
N ASP A 67 5.83 3.80 -6.41
CA ASP A 67 6.11 3.49 -7.80
C ASP A 67 4.83 3.47 -8.64
N ALA A 68 3.74 2.88 -8.13
CA ALA A 68 2.43 2.90 -8.78
C ALA A 68 1.83 4.32 -8.93
N LEU A 69 1.99 5.22 -7.94
CA LEU A 69 1.58 6.62 -8.05
C LEU A 69 2.35 7.37 -9.16
N SER A 70 3.63 7.05 -9.34
CA SER A 70 4.49 7.74 -10.31
C SER A 70 4.03 7.56 -11.77
N VAL A 71 3.28 6.48 -12.04
CA VAL A 71 2.76 6.15 -13.39
C VAL A 71 1.79 7.20 -13.91
N LEU A 72 0.90 7.69 -13.05
CA LEU A 72 -0.13 8.67 -13.45
C LEU A 72 0.32 10.11 -13.18
N THR A 73 1.11 10.31 -12.13
CA THR A 73 1.57 11.66 -11.77
C THR A 73 2.73 12.14 -12.63
N GLU A 74 3.39 11.25 -13.37
CA GLU A 74 4.66 11.48 -14.08
C GLU A 74 5.74 12.10 -13.18
N ASN A 75 5.61 11.90 -11.86
CA ASN A 75 6.48 12.47 -10.85
C ASN A 75 7.27 11.33 -10.17
N PRO A 76 8.58 11.20 -10.42
CA PRO A 76 9.40 10.16 -9.80
C PRO A 76 9.58 10.37 -8.29
N ASP A 77 9.29 11.57 -7.77
CA ASP A 77 9.33 11.88 -6.35
C ASP A 77 7.99 11.64 -5.64
N ALA A 78 6.96 11.18 -6.36
CA ALA A 78 5.67 10.79 -5.78
C ALA A 78 5.87 9.73 -4.71
N ARG A 79 5.36 9.98 -3.49
CA ARG A 79 5.48 9.04 -2.38
C ARG A 79 4.12 8.61 -1.86
N ALA A 80 3.97 7.30 -1.68
CA ALA A 80 2.94 6.77 -0.83
C ALA A 80 3.41 6.84 0.62
N ASN A 81 2.50 7.05 1.56
CA ASN A 81 2.67 6.85 2.99
C ASN A 81 1.68 5.78 3.48
N CYS A 82 2.15 4.54 3.57
CA CYS A 82 1.36 3.41 4.02
C CYS A 82 1.33 3.35 5.54
N LYS A 83 0.19 3.64 6.18
CA LYS A 83 0.10 3.63 7.65
C LYS A 83 0.58 2.30 8.24
N ARG A 84 1.37 2.40 9.31
CA ARG A 84 1.86 1.24 10.08
C ARG A 84 0.71 0.64 10.91
N PHE A 85 0.94 -0.54 11.49
CA PHE A 85 -0.07 -1.21 12.32
C PHE A 85 -0.53 -0.34 13.51
N THR A 86 0.41 0.26 14.24
CA THR A 86 0.10 1.10 15.41
C THR A 86 -0.62 2.39 15.02
N GLU A 87 -0.25 2.97 13.88
CA GLU A 87 -0.94 4.14 13.33
C GLU A 87 -2.36 3.77 12.89
N SER A 88 -2.53 2.61 12.25
CA SER A 88 -3.85 2.11 11.82
C SER A 88 -4.79 1.83 12.99
N LEU A 89 -4.28 1.46 14.17
CA LEU A 89 -5.09 1.26 15.38
C LEU A 89 -5.63 2.57 15.98
N LEU A 90 -4.91 3.67 15.78
CA LEU A 90 -5.28 5.00 16.29
C LEU A 90 -5.94 5.86 15.21
N ASP A 91 -6.02 5.34 13.98
CA ASP A 91 -6.57 6.02 12.83
C ASP A 91 -8.10 6.00 12.85
N THR A 92 -8.69 7.14 13.17
CA THR A 92 -10.14 7.34 13.13
C THR A 92 -10.61 7.97 11.82
N SER A 93 -9.72 8.14 10.82
CA SER A 93 -10.10 8.75 9.55
C SER A 93 -11.12 7.88 8.80
N GLN A 94 -12.14 8.55 8.27
CA GLN A 94 -13.17 7.88 7.46
C GLN A 94 -12.69 7.55 6.05
N PHE A 95 -11.57 8.12 5.62
CA PHE A 95 -10.99 7.92 4.29
C PHE A 95 -9.89 6.86 4.32
N ASP A 96 -9.83 6.01 3.29
CA ASP A 96 -8.81 4.97 3.14
C ASP A 96 -7.55 5.47 2.41
N GLY A 97 -7.67 6.60 1.71
CA GLY A 97 -6.61 7.37 1.07
C GLY A 97 -6.86 8.88 1.26
N PHE A 98 -5.81 9.71 1.20
CA PHE A 98 -5.93 11.17 1.01
C PHE A 98 -4.59 11.80 0.61
N VAL A 99 -4.64 12.99 0.00
CA VAL A 99 -3.49 13.88 -0.25
C VAL A 99 -3.73 15.22 0.45
N TYR A 100 -2.71 15.78 1.10
CA TYR A 100 -2.80 17.13 1.67
C TYR A 100 -2.58 18.21 0.61
N TRP A 101 -3.38 19.27 0.63
CA TRP A 101 -3.29 20.36 -0.36
C TRP A 101 -2.00 21.17 -0.30
N ASP A 102 -1.33 21.19 0.84
CA ASP A 102 -0.03 21.84 1.02
C ASP A 102 1.15 20.94 0.65
N ASN A 103 0.90 19.65 0.37
CA ASN A 103 1.90 18.68 -0.02
C ASN A 103 1.34 17.66 -1.03
N LEU A 104 1.23 18.09 -2.29
CA LEU A 104 0.78 17.26 -3.41
C LEU A 104 1.76 16.14 -3.80
N GLY A 105 2.93 16.05 -3.17
CA GLY A 105 3.94 15.02 -3.45
C GLY A 105 3.73 13.73 -2.67
N VAL A 106 2.80 13.69 -1.71
CA VAL A 106 2.62 12.55 -0.81
C VAL A 106 1.14 12.17 -0.69
N ALA A 107 0.81 10.92 -1.05
CA ALA A 107 -0.48 10.31 -0.81
C ALA A 107 -0.43 9.39 0.42
N HIS A 108 -1.38 9.52 1.33
CA HIS A 108 -1.46 8.77 2.56
C HIS A 108 -2.51 7.67 2.44
N PHE A 109 -2.14 6.43 2.78
CA PHE A 109 -3.03 5.27 2.67
C PHE A 109 -3.14 4.54 3.99
N LYS A 110 -4.31 3.94 4.26
CA LYS A 110 -4.43 2.94 5.32
C LYS A 110 -3.58 1.72 5.00
N GLY A 111 -3.13 1.03 6.05
CA GLY A 111 -2.21 -0.10 5.89
C GLY A 111 -2.77 -1.29 5.09
N HIS A 112 -4.10 -1.45 5.04
CA HIS A 112 -4.75 -2.51 4.28
C HIS A 112 -4.68 -2.23 2.76
N ILE A 113 -4.93 -1.00 2.31
CA ILE A 113 -4.81 -0.62 0.89
C ILE A 113 -3.45 -1.00 0.31
N CYS A 114 -2.35 -0.60 0.98
CA CYS A 114 -1.01 -0.96 0.52
C CYS A 114 -0.73 -2.48 0.61
N LYS A 115 -1.41 -3.21 1.50
CA LYS A 115 -1.32 -4.67 1.59
C LYS A 115 -2.03 -5.32 0.39
N ASP A 116 -3.21 -4.85 0.06
CA ASP A 116 -4.06 -5.38 -1.01
C ASP A 116 -3.45 -5.07 -2.37
N LEU A 117 -2.95 -3.85 -2.58
CA LEU A 117 -2.18 -3.49 -3.78
C LEU A 117 -0.96 -4.39 -3.98
N ALA A 118 -0.20 -4.66 -2.90
CA ALA A 118 0.95 -5.52 -2.99
C ALA A 118 0.58 -7.00 -3.16
N ALA A 119 -0.59 -7.43 -2.68
CA ALA A 119 -1.12 -8.76 -2.95
C ALA A 119 -1.59 -8.88 -4.42
N TYR A 120 -2.20 -7.83 -4.97
CA TYR A 120 -2.53 -7.73 -6.38
C TYR A 120 -1.28 -7.89 -7.25
N ALA A 121 -0.23 -7.11 -6.98
CA ALA A 121 1.02 -7.16 -7.74
C ALA A 121 1.78 -8.50 -7.67
N ARG A 122 1.59 -9.28 -6.59
CA ARG A 122 2.28 -10.57 -6.38
C ARG A 122 1.54 -11.79 -6.95
N GLY A 123 0.59 -11.59 -7.86
CA GLY A 123 -0.12 -12.69 -8.52
C GLY A 123 -1.65 -12.62 -8.42
N GLY A 124 -2.22 -11.53 -7.89
CA GLY A 124 -3.66 -11.32 -7.81
C GLY A 124 -4.31 -10.82 -9.10
N GLN A 125 -3.53 -10.54 -10.15
CA GLN A 125 -4.01 -9.85 -11.36
C GLN A 125 -5.06 -10.65 -12.14
N ALA A 126 -4.95 -11.98 -12.16
CA ALA A 126 -5.85 -12.83 -12.96
C ALA A 126 -7.26 -12.94 -12.37
N ASN A 127 -7.41 -12.85 -11.05
CA ASN A 127 -8.71 -12.91 -10.38
C ASN A 127 -8.65 -12.11 -9.07
N PRO A 128 -8.65 -10.76 -9.17
CA PRO A 128 -8.49 -9.92 -8.00
C PRO A 128 -9.72 -10.01 -7.09
N THR A 129 -9.52 -9.87 -5.78
CA THR A 129 -10.62 -9.61 -4.84
C THR A 129 -11.18 -8.20 -5.01
N LEU A 130 -12.39 -7.90 -4.51
CA LEU A 130 -12.91 -6.53 -4.57
C LEU A 130 -12.03 -5.53 -3.83
N ASP A 131 -11.42 -5.92 -2.71
CA ASP A 131 -10.47 -5.07 -1.97
C ASP A 131 -9.23 -4.74 -2.81
N GLN A 132 -8.74 -5.68 -3.61
CA GLN A 132 -7.63 -5.44 -4.54
C GLN A 132 -8.04 -4.54 -5.71
N VAL A 133 -9.24 -4.73 -6.26
CA VAL A 133 -9.80 -3.86 -7.30
C VAL A 133 -9.94 -2.43 -6.76
N ALA A 134 -10.50 -2.27 -5.57
CA ALA A 134 -10.62 -0.98 -4.88
C ALA A 134 -9.26 -0.35 -4.60
N ALA A 135 -8.27 -1.11 -4.12
CA ALA A 135 -6.94 -0.59 -3.82
C ALA A 135 -6.22 -0.06 -5.07
N VAL A 136 -6.34 -0.73 -6.22
CA VAL A 136 -5.75 -0.26 -7.49
C VAL A 136 -6.40 1.06 -7.92
N VAL A 137 -7.73 1.15 -7.88
CA VAL A 137 -8.45 2.38 -8.27
C VAL A 137 -8.21 3.50 -7.27
N LEU A 138 -8.11 3.23 -5.97
CA LEU A 138 -7.80 4.24 -4.96
C LEU A 138 -6.40 4.84 -5.17
N VAL A 139 -5.40 4.06 -5.56
CA VAL A 139 -4.09 4.61 -5.94
C VAL A 139 -4.21 5.52 -7.17
N ALA A 140 -5.03 5.13 -8.15
CA ALA A 140 -5.32 5.99 -9.29
C ALA A 140 -6.04 7.28 -8.86
N HIS A 141 -6.96 7.21 -7.90
CA HIS A 141 -7.69 8.34 -7.32
C HIS A 141 -6.76 9.34 -6.63
N GLU A 142 -5.95 8.87 -5.70
CA GLU A 142 -5.01 9.77 -5.01
C GLU A 142 -3.99 10.39 -5.97
N SER A 143 -3.64 9.70 -7.06
CA SER A 143 -2.81 10.28 -8.11
C SER A 143 -3.46 11.51 -8.76
N GLN A 144 -4.78 11.53 -8.94
CA GLN A 144 -5.49 12.70 -9.47
C GLN A 144 -5.42 13.89 -8.50
N HIS A 145 -5.52 13.64 -7.20
CA HIS A 145 -5.33 14.69 -6.20
C HIS A 145 -3.91 15.24 -6.20
N MET A 146 -2.89 14.40 -6.41
CA MET A 146 -1.50 14.84 -6.60
C MET A 146 -1.34 15.72 -7.86
N LEU A 147 -2.17 15.53 -8.88
CA LEU A 147 -2.28 16.38 -10.07
C LEU A 147 -3.15 17.64 -9.84
N ASN A 148 -3.44 17.98 -8.59
CA ASN A 148 -4.25 19.14 -8.16
C ASN A 148 -5.71 19.11 -8.65
N ILE A 149 -6.25 17.92 -8.97
CA ILE A 149 -7.70 17.74 -9.17
C ILE A 149 -8.36 17.73 -7.79
N ARG A 150 -9.24 18.69 -7.51
CA ARG A 150 -9.83 18.87 -6.17
C ARG A 150 -11.22 18.28 -5.99
N SER A 151 -11.92 18.03 -7.09
CA SER A 151 -13.26 17.46 -7.04
C SER A 151 -13.17 15.95 -6.89
N GLU A 152 -13.69 15.41 -5.79
CA GLU A 152 -13.78 13.96 -5.54
C GLU A 152 -14.42 13.24 -6.73
N SER A 153 -15.55 13.74 -7.27
CA SER A 153 -16.21 13.13 -8.42
C SER A 153 -15.41 13.16 -9.71
N VAL A 154 -14.55 14.16 -9.91
CA VAL A 154 -13.67 14.23 -11.09
C VAL A 154 -12.45 13.33 -10.89
N ALA A 155 -11.85 13.37 -9.70
CA ALA A 155 -10.74 12.49 -9.33
C ALA A 155 -11.15 11.03 -9.44
N GLU A 156 -12.30 10.67 -8.89
CA GLU A 156 -12.84 9.31 -8.98
C GLU A 156 -13.12 8.91 -10.43
N CYS A 157 -13.79 9.74 -11.22
CA CYS A 157 -14.09 9.39 -12.60
C CYS A 157 -12.81 9.20 -13.44
N ASN A 158 -11.83 10.08 -13.28
CA ASN A 158 -10.54 9.93 -13.95
C ASN A 158 -9.82 8.67 -13.46
N ALA A 159 -9.86 8.37 -12.16
CA ALA A 159 -9.23 7.20 -11.58
C ALA A 159 -9.79 5.89 -12.14
N VAL A 160 -11.11 5.78 -12.28
CA VAL A 160 -11.74 4.61 -12.90
C VAL A 160 -11.19 4.40 -14.31
N GLN A 161 -11.03 5.48 -15.08
CA GLN A 161 -10.55 5.44 -16.48
C GLN A 161 -9.03 5.25 -16.62
N ASP A 162 -8.23 5.69 -15.65
CA ASP A 162 -6.77 5.56 -15.65
C ASP A 162 -6.27 4.32 -14.89
N ALA A 163 -7.12 3.65 -14.11
CA ALA A 163 -6.72 2.51 -13.29
C ALA A 163 -6.11 1.34 -14.09
N HIS A 164 -6.38 1.20 -15.39
CA HIS A 164 -5.69 0.21 -16.22
C HIS A 164 -4.19 0.45 -16.27
N LYS A 165 -3.73 1.71 -16.30
CA LYS A 165 -2.30 2.04 -16.33
C LYS A 165 -1.61 1.58 -15.05
N VAL A 166 -2.26 1.81 -13.91
CA VAL A 166 -1.79 1.33 -12.60
C VAL A 166 -1.78 -0.20 -12.57
N ALA A 167 -2.86 -0.86 -12.99
CA ALA A 167 -2.95 -2.32 -13.04
C ALA A 167 -1.85 -2.95 -13.92
N MET A 168 -1.64 -2.41 -15.12
CA MET A 168 -0.61 -2.87 -16.06
C MET A 168 0.80 -2.68 -15.49
N HIS A 169 1.06 -1.53 -14.86
CA HIS A 169 2.33 -1.28 -14.18
C HIS A 169 2.61 -2.29 -13.06
N LEU A 170 1.55 -2.73 -12.36
CA LEU A 170 1.61 -3.77 -11.35
C LEU A 170 1.65 -5.20 -11.94
N GLY A 171 1.83 -5.34 -13.26
CA GLY A 171 2.07 -6.62 -13.95
C GLY A 171 0.82 -7.27 -14.55
N ALA A 172 -0.31 -6.58 -14.62
CA ALA A 172 -1.49 -7.07 -15.33
C ALA A 172 -1.30 -7.01 -16.85
N THR A 173 -1.92 -7.94 -17.58
CA THR A 173 -2.11 -7.76 -19.03
C THR A 173 -3.13 -6.65 -19.29
N MET A 174 -3.18 -6.13 -20.52
CA MET A 174 -4.21 -5.16 -20.91
C MET A 174 -5.63 -5.70 -20.65
N GLU A 175 -5.90 -6.95 -21.01
CA GLU A 175 -7.20 -7.60 -20.78
C GLU A 175 -7.56 -7.64 -19.28
N GLN A 176 -6.62 -8.03 -18.42
CA GLN A 176 -6.83 -8.05 -16.96
C GLN A 176 -7.06 -6.65 -16.39
N ALA A 177 -6.33 -5.66 -16.90
CA ALA A 177 -6.43 -4.28 -16.47
C ALA A 177 -7.80 -3.66 -16.83
N LEU A 178 -8.26 -3.87 -18.06
CA LEU A 178 -9.59 -3.42 -18.50
C LEU A 178 -10.71 -4.17 -17.74
N ALA A 179 -10.56 -5.48 -17.51
CA ALA A 179 -11.50 -6.25 -16.69
C ALA A 179 -11.59 -5.73 -15.25
N LEU A 180 -10.47 -5.32 -14.65
CA LEU A 180 -10.44 -4.69 -13.33
C LEU A 180 -11.21 -3.37 -13.32
N GLN A 181 -11.00 -2.51 -14.32
CA GLN A 181 -11.71 -1.23 -14.45
C GLN A 181 -13.22 -1.41 -14.60
N ALA A 182 -13.64 -2.26 -15.54
CA ALA A 182 -15.04 -2.56 -15.78
C ALA A 182 -15.70 -3.11 -14.51
N ARG A 183 -14.98 -3.99 -13.79
CA ARG A 183 -15.46 -4.54 -12.53
C ARG A 183 -15.64 -3.47 -11.45
N TYR A 184 -14.67 -2.58 -11.26
CA TYR A 184 -14.82 -1.47 -10.31
C TYR A 184 -16.02 -0.60 -10.66
N PHE A 185 -16.18 -0.25 -11.94
CA PHE A 185 -17.24 0.62 -12.42
C PHE A 185 -18.64 0.03 -12.26
N VAL A 186 -18.77 -1.29 -12.36
CA VAL A 186 -20.05 -1.99 -12.16
C VAL A 186 -20.32 -2.28 -10.69
N GLU A 187 -19.34 -2.79 -9.94
CA GLU A 187 -19.55 -3.35 -8.60
C GLU A 187 -19.30 -2.36 -7.46
N ILE A 188 -18.51 -1.29 -7.67
CA ILE A 188 -18.07 -0.38 -6.59
C ILE A 188 -18.55 1.05 -6.85
N TYR A 189 -18.24 1.61 -8.02
CA TYR A 189 -18.51 3.02 -8.34
C TYR A 189 -19.97 3.46 -8.07
N PRO A 190 -21.03 2.72 -8.43
CA PRO A 190 -22.42 3.15 -8.19
C PRO A 190 -22.81 3.19 -6.71
N HIS A 191 -22.04 2.53 -5.85
CA HIS A 191 -22.26 2.43 -4.42
C HIS A 191 -21.35 3.36 -3.61
N GLN A 192 -20.48 4.12 -4.27
CA GLN A 192 -19.69 5.17 -3.63
C GLN A 192 -20.60 6.29 -3.09
N ARG A 193 -20.04 7.11 -2.21
CA ARG A 193 -20.77 8.26 -1.67
C ARG A 193 -21.09 9.26 -2.79
N SER A 194 -22.15 10.03 -2.62
CA SER A 194 -22.66 10.94 -3.66
C SER A 194 -21.63 11.95 -4.19
N GLU A 195 -20.65 12.32 -3.37
CA GLU A 195 -19.58 13.25 -3.72
C GLU A 195 -18.53 12.65 -4.67
N TYR A 196 -18.43 11.31 -4.75
CA TYR A 196 -17.53 10.58 -5.65
C TYR A 196 -18.19 10.21 -6.99
N VAL A 197 -19.52 10.24 -7.06
CA VAL A 197 -20.27 9.78 -8.24
C VAL A 197 -20.79 10.95 -9.06
N SER A 198 -20.44 10.99 -10.33
CA SER A 198 -20.97 11.95 -11.31
C SER A 198 -21.75 11.27 -12.43
N ARG A 199 -22.86 11.89 -12.86
CA ARG A 199 -23.63 11.50 -14.06
C ARG A 199 -22.87 11.71 -15.36
N GLU A 200 -21.85 12.56 -15.31
CA GLU A 200 -20.98 12.87 -16.44
C GLU A 200 -19.85 11.84 -16.60
N CYS A 201 -19.69 10.93 -15.63
CA CYS A 201 -18.76 9.81 -15.71
C CYS A 201 -19.39 8.63 -16.48
N ARG A 202 -19.41 8.76 -17.80
CA ARG A 202 -19.98 7.81 -18.75
C ARG A 202 -19.37 8.05 -20.13
N GLU A 203 -19.52 7.08 -21.00
CA GLU A 203 -19.16 7.19 -22.42
C GLU A 203 -19.72 8.49 -23.04
N GLY A 204 -18.84 9.30 -23.63
CA GLY A 204 -19.18 10.58 -24.26
C GLY A 204 -19.68 11.67 -23.30
N GLY A 205 -19.61 11.43 -21.99
CA GLY A 205 -19.89 12.43 -20.97
C GLY A 205 -18.78 13.48 -20.85
N SER A 206 -19.05 14.59 -20.16
CA SER A 206 -18.04 15.65 -20.00
C SER A 206 -16.82 15.26 -19.14
N LEU A 207 -16.88 14.13 -18.44
CA LEU A 207 -15.75 13.55 -17.68
C LEU A 207 -15.12 12.34 -18.37
N ASP A 208 -15.51 12.00 -19.60
CA ASP A 208 -14.82 10.98 -20.39
C ASP A 208 -13.49 11.54 -20.89
N ILE A 209 -12.39 11.08 -20.29
CA ILE A 209 -11.04 11.55 -20.64
C ILE A 209 -10.48 10.83 -21.88
N TYR A 210 -11.21 9.85 -22.41
CA TYR A 210 -10.85 9.12 -23.63
C TYR A 210 -12.04 9.04 -24.60
N PRO A 211 -12.54 10.18 -25.13
CA PRO A 211 -13.77 10.21 -25.91
C PRO A 211 -13.70 9.46 -27.26
N ASP A 212 -12.50 9.16 -27.75
CA ASP A 212 -12.28 8.50 -29.06
C ASP A 212 -12.35 6.96 -29.00
N ARG A 213 -12.51 6.37 -27.82
CA ARG A 213 -12.58 4.91 -27.66
C ARG A 213 -13.99 4.37 -27.85
N THR A 214 -14.08 3.06 -28.03
CA THR A 214 -15.36 2.35 -28.23
C THR A 214 -15.90 1.67 -26.98
N GLU A 215 -15.18 1.74 -25.85
CA GLU A 215 -15.54 1.09 -24.59
C GLU A 215 -15.17 1.97 -23.39
N PHE A 216 -16.11 2.12 -22.45
CA PHE A 216 -15.95 2.85 -21.19
C PHE A 216 -16.12 1.87 -20.01
N PRO A 217 -15.45 2.07 -18.86
CA PRO A 217 -14.48 3.12 -18.53
C PRO A 217 -13.08 2.89 -19.05
#